data_AF-A0A7C4ZE80-F1
#
_entry.id   AF-A0A7C4ZE80-F1
#
_cell.length_a   1.000
_cell.length_b   1.000
_cell.length_c   1.000
_cell.angle_alpha   90.00
_cell.angle_beta   90.00
_cell.angle_gamma   90.00
#
_symmetry.space_group_name_H-M   'P 1'
#
loop_
_entity.id
_entity.type
_entity.pdbx_description
1 polymer ?
#
loop_
_entity_poly.entity_id
_entity_poly.type
_entity_poly.pdbx_seq_one_letter_code
_entity_poly.pdbx_strand_id
1 'polypeptide(L)'
;MTRRDLLAGAVAVASTAAFGAAGATSARKAPAEKGAVKVSYSKLPRWRGFNLLEKFTLDRNQPFREEDFDIIAEWGFDFVRLPMDYRCWTDPNNPKQLKEAVLKEIDQAVQFGRSRRIHVCINFHRAPGYCVNPPREPLDLWSQEEALELCCYHWAAFAKRYKGIPN
;
A
#
# COMPACT_ATOMS: atom_id res chain seq x y z
N MET A 1 12.86 13.30 -14.84
CA MET A 1 13.81 12.41 -15.54
C MET A 1 13.64 11.01 -14.99
N THR A 2 12.96 10.15 -15.72
CA THR A 2 12.77 8.74 -15.33
C THR A 2 13.86 7.88 -15.97
N ARG A 3 14.09 6.65 -15.50
CA ARG A 3 15.08 5.71 -16.08
C ARG A 3 14.93 5.49 -17.59
N ARG A 4 13.75 5.78 -18.16
CA ARG A 4 13.51 5.76 -19.61
C ARG A 4 14.28 6.85 -20.36
N ASP A 5 14.48 8.01 -19.75
CA ASP A 5 15.17 9.15 -20.38
C ASP A 5 16.69 8.90 -20.48
N LEU A 6 17.25 8.18 -19.50
CA LEU A 6 18.69 7.87 -19.44
C LEU A 6 19.12 6.76 -20.41
N LEU A 7 18.22 5.86 -20.81
CA LEU A 7 18.52 4.81 -21.78
C LEU A 7 18.29 5.24 -23.24
N ALA A 8 17.54 6.32 -23.47
CA ALA A 8 17.33 6.89 -24.80
C ALA A 8 18.44 7.88 -25.23
N GLY A 9 19.21 8.41 -24.28
CA GLY A 9 20.14 9.52 -24.51
C GLY A 9 21.57 9.16 -24.97
N ALA A 10 21.89 7.89 -25.22
CA ALA A 10 23.26 7.46 -25.48
C ALA A 10 23.48 6.89 -26.89
N VAL A 11 22.94 7.51 -27.94
CA VAL A 11 23.45 7.35 -29.32
C VAL A 11 23.25 8.66 -30.09
N ALA A 12 24.30 9.46 -30.22
CA ALA A 12 24.40 10.47 -31.27
C ALA A 12 25.88 10.66 -31.66
N VAL A 13 26.33 9.84 -32.61
CA VAL A 13 27.45 10.19 -33.49
C VAL A 13 26.90 10.16 -34.91
N ALA A 14 27.03 11.29 -35.60
CA ALA A 14 26.56 11.48 -36.96
C ALA A 14 27.55 10.85 -37.96
N SER A 15 27.03 10.00 -38.85
CA SER A 15 27.58 9.80 -40.19
C SER A 15 26.57 9.09 -41.08
N THR A 16 26.34 9.68 -42.25
CA THR A 16 25.48 9.24 -43.35
C THR A 16 25.94 7.93 -43.99
N ALA A 17 25.06 6.94 -44.07
CA ALA A 17 25.04 5.92 -45.12
C ALA A 17 23.66 5.22 -45.15
N ALA A 18 23.02 5.22 -46.31
CA ALA A 18 21.79 4.48 -46.57
C ALA A 18 22.11 2.98 -46.73
N PHE A 19 21.51 2.12 -45.92
CA PHE A 19 21.27 0.71 -46.23
C PHE A 19 20.06 0.22 -45.43
N GLY A 20 19.13 -0.44 -46.11
CA GLY A 20 17.91 -0.95 -45.52
C GLY A 20 18.17 -2.00 -44.44
N ALA A 21 17.38 -1.93 -43.38
CA ALA A 21 17.21 -3.02 -42.44
C ALA A 21 15.76 -3.00 -41.96
N ALA A 22 15.04 -4.08 -42.22
CA ALA A 22 13.74 -4.34 -41.63
C ALA A 22 13.87 -4.26 -40.10
N GLY A 23 13.32 -3.21 -39.52
CA GLY A 23 13.26 -3.04 -38.08
C GLY A 23 12.33 -4.10 -37.50
N ALA A 24 12.90 -5.23 -37.08
CA ALA A 24 12.21 -6.16 -36.20
C ALA A 24 11.90 -5.42 -34.91
N THR A 25 10.67 -4.89 -34.80
CA THR A 25 10.12 -4.44 -33.54
C THR A 25 10.04 -5.65 -32.63
N SER A 26 11.05 -5.82 -31.77
CA SER A 26 10.94 -6.70 -30.61
C SER A 26 9.90 -6.07 -29.70
N ALA A 27 8.64 -6.41 -29.95
CA ALA A 27 7.56 -6.15 -29.01
C ALA A 27 7.98 -6.84 -27.71
N ARG A 28 8.34 -6.04 -26.70
CA ARG A 28 8.50 -6.55 -25.35
C ARG A 28 7.19 -7.23 -25.01
N LYS A 29 7.22 -8.57 -24.98
CA LYS A 29 6.08 -9.39 -24.58
C LYS A 29 5.66 -8.86 -23.21
N ALA A 30 4.44 -8.30 -23.14
CA ALA A 30 3.85 -7.93 -21.86
C ALA A 30 4.01 -9.14 -20.93
N PRO A 31 4.41 -8.95 -19.66
CA PRO A 31 4.51 -10.05 -18.72
C PRO A 31 3.21 -10.85 -18.80
N ALA A 32 3.32 -12.14 -19.06
CA ALA A 32 2.16 -13.03 -19.10
C ALA A 32 1.29 -12.73 -17.89
N GLU A 33 -0.01 -12.54 -18.10
CA GLU A 33 -0.96 -12.44 -17.00
C GLU A 33 -0.72 -13.64 -16.08
N LYS A 34 -0.10 -13.39 -14.93
CA LYS A 34 -0.01 -14.39 -13.88
C LYS A 34 -1.45 -14.71 -13.54
N GLY A 35 -1.93 -15.88 -13.99
CA GLY A 35 -3.28 -16.33 -13.71
C GLY A 35 -3.55 -16.15 -12.22
N ALA A 36 -4.66 -15.50 -11.89
CA ALA A 36 -5.00 -15.16 -10.51
C ALA A 36 -5.04 -16.46 -9.69
N VAL A 37 -3.97 -16.72 -8.94
CA VAL A 37 -3.93 -17.83 -7.99
C VAL A 37 -5.01 -17.52 -6.97
N LYS A 38 -6.01 -18.40 -6.83
CA LYS A 38 -7.03 -18.27 -5.80
C LYS A 38 -6.34 -18.32 -4.43
N VAL A 39 -6.19 -17.15 -3.79
CA VAL A 39 -5.58 -17.02 -2.48
C VAL A 39 -6.59 -17.50 -1.43
N SER A 40 -6.17 -18.42 -0.55
CA SER A 40 -6.95 -18.84 0.62
C SER A 40 -6.07 -18.79 1.86
N TYR A 41 -6.68 -18.68 3.04
CA TYR A 41 -5.95 -18.75 4.31
C TYR A 41 -5.13 -20.04 4.47
N SER A 42 -5.55 -21.13 3.81
CA SER A 42 -4.85 -22.41 3.80
C SER A 42 -3.70 -22.50 2.78
N LYS A 43 -3.63 -21.57 1.82
CA LYS A 43 -2.60 -21.54 0.78
C LYS A 43 -2.32 -20.10 0.34
N LEU A 44 -1.47 -19.44 1.10
CA LEU A 44 -1.00 -18.09 0.79
C LEU A 44 0.20 -18.15 -0.18
N PRO A 45 0.28 -17.24 -1.17
CA PRO A 45 1.49 -17.08 -1.96
C PRO A 45 2.62 -16.50 -1.10
N ARG A 46 3.85 -16.61 -1.58
CA ARG A 46 4.99 -15.96 -0.95
C ARG A 46 4.97 -14.46 -1.28
N TRP A 47 4.39 -13.67 -0.38
CA TRP A 47 4.39 -12.22 -0.47
C TRP A 47 5.79 -11.62 -0.28
N ARG A 48 6.12 -10.65 -1.13
CA ARG A 48 7.38 -9.91 -1.10
C ARG A 48 7.09 -8.45 -1.37
N GLY A 49 7.57 -7.59 -0.48
CA GLY A 49 7.53 -6.15 -0.71
C GLY A 49 7.85 -5.35 0.54
N PHE A 50 7.13 -4.25 0.75
CA PHE A 50 7.59 -3.17 1.61
C PHE A 50 6.53 -2.70 2.62
N ASN A 51 6.97 -1.88 3.58
CA ASN A 51 6.06 -1.11 4.42
C ASN A 51 5.99 0.32 3.87
N LEU A 52 4.79 0.90 3.78
CA LEU A 52 4.57 2.30 3.41
C LEU A 52 4.15 3.09 4.66
N LEU A 53 4.79 4.22 4.93
CA LEU A 53 4.81 4.83 6.28
C LEU A 53 4.02 6.14 6.38
N GLU A 54 3.20 6.47 5.38
CA GLU A 54 2.48 7.75 5.26
C GLU A 54 1.40 7.92 6.34
N LYS A 55 1.11 6.89 7.13
CA LYS A 55 0.25 6.99 8.32
C LYS A 55 0.85 6.31 9.55
N PHE A 56 2.17 6.09 9.55
CA PHE A 56 2.86 5.35 10.61
C PHE A 56 2.77 6.04 11.98
N THR A 57 2.71 7.37 11.97
CA THR A 57 2.62 8.24 13.14
C THR A 57 1.68 9.41 12.84
N LEU A 58 1.10 9.98 13.90
CA LEU A 58 0.17 11.11 13.80
C LEU A 58 0.75 12.36 13.11
N ASP A 59 2.04 12.64 13.33
CA ASP A 59 2.75 13.79 12.75
C ASP A 59 3.01 13.65 11.25
N ARG A 60 3.13 12.42 10.75
CA ARG A 60 3.35 12.12 9.34
C ARG A 60 2.07 11.69 8.62
N ASN A 61 0.88 12.11 9.08
CA ASN A 61 -0.40 11.73 8.48
C ASN A 61 -0.58 12.33 7.07
N GLN A 62 -0.19 11.57 6.05
CA GLN A 62 -0.23 11.93 4.63
C GLN A 62 -0.97 10.86 3.83
N PRO A 63 -1.46 11.18 2.62
CA PRO A 63 -1.92 10.17 1.67
C PRO A 63 -0.77 9.25 1.22
N PHE A 64 -1.08 7.99 0.94
CA PHE A 64 -0.12 7.07 0.32
C PHE A 64 0.14 7.48 -1.13
N ARG A 65 1.39 7.34 -1.59
CA ARG A 65 1.81 7.79 -2.92
C ARG A 65 1.55 6.69 -3.95
N GLU A 66 0.82 6.99 -5.01
CA GLU A 66 0.59 6.05 -6.10
C GLU A 66 1.90 5.59 -6.77
N GLU A 67 2.86 6.50 -6.92
CA GLU A 67 4.19 6.26 -7.50
C GLU A 67 4.93 5.11 -6.78
N ASP A 68 4.78 4.98 -5.47
CA ASP A 68 5.43 3.89 -4.73
C ASP A 68 4.87 2.53 -5.17
N PHE A 69 3.57 2.44 -5.42
CA PHE A 69 2.95 1.21 -5.94
C PHE A 69 3.39 0.92 -7.37
N ASP A 70 3.55 1.93 -8.22
CA ASP A 70 4.09 1.78 -9.58
C ASP A 70 5.49 1.18 -9.56
N ILE A 71 6.39 1.73 -8.74
CA ILE A 71 7.77 1.26 -8.61
C ILE A 71 7.81 -0.16 -8.05
N ILE A 72 7.03 -0.46 -7.01
CA ILE A 72 6.95 -1.79 -6.40
C ILE A 72 6.49 -2.84 -7.43
N ALA A 73 5.48 -2.52 -8.23
CA ALA A 73 4.99 -3.38 -9.29
C ALA A 73 6.02 -3.57 -10.42
N GLU A 74 6.68 -2.48 -10.85
CA GLU A 74 7.73 -2.52 -11.88
C GLU A 74 8.90 -3.43 -11.47
N TRP A 75 9.26 -3.43 -10.19
CA TRP A 75 10.30 -4.29 -9.63
C TRP A 75 9.86 -5.74 -9.37
N GLY A 76 8.59 -6.07 -9.63
CA GLY A 76 8.06 -7.43 -9.50
C GLY A 76 7.82 -7.87 -8.06
N PHE A 77 7.61 -6.92 -7.14
CA PHE A 77 7.08 -7.18 -5.81
C PHE A 77 5.54 -7.20 -5.84
N ASP A 78 4.93 -7.84 -4.85
CA ASP A 78 3.50 -8.16 -4.85
C ASP A 78 2.81 -7.90 -3.50
N PHE A 79 3.48 -7.16 -2.61
CA PHE A 79 2.98 -6.91 -1.26
C PHE A 79 3.34 -5.52 -0.75
N VAL A 80 2.39 -4.90 -0.05
CA VAL A 80 2.67 -3.78 0.84
C VAL A 80 1.97 -3.98 2.18
N ARG A 81 2.63 -3.56 3.26
CA ARG A 81 2.00 -3.39 4.57
C ARG A 81 1.85 -1.90 4.86
N LEU A 82 0.67 -1.53 5.35
CA LEU A 82 0.35 -0.19 5.81
C LEU A 82 0.30 -0.21 7.34
N PRO A 83 1.42 -0.04 8.05
CA PRO A 83 1.41 0.18 9.49
C PRO A 83 0.88 1.58 9.78
N MET A 84 -0.26 1.67 10.44
CA MET A 84 -0.93 2.94 10.65
C MET A 84 -1.25 3.22 12.11
N ASP A 85 -1.35 4.50 12.43
CA ASP A 85 -1.72 5.02 13.74
C ASP A 85 -3.19 5.43 13.75
N TYR A 86 -4.01 4.83 14.62
CA TYR A 86 -5.45 5.11 14.64
C TYR A 86 -5.81 6.57 14.83
N ARG A 87 -4.94 7.34 15.49
CA ARG A 87 -5.11 8.77 15.73
C ARG A 87 -5.14 9.58 14.43
N CYS A 88 -4.58 9.05 13.35
CA CYS A 88 -4.64 9.68 12.03
C CYS A 88 -6.08 9.82 11.53
N TRP A 89 -6.94 8.83 11.79
CA TRP A 89 -8.31 8.79 11.27
C TRP A 89 -9.38 8.99 12.36
N THR A 90 -9.02 9.46 13.54
CA THR A 90 -9.99 9.74 14.63
C THR A 90 -9.95 11.18 15.09
N ASP A 91 -11.07 11.66 15.61
CA ASP A 91 -11.11 12.91 16.36
C ASP A 91 -10.37 12.75 17.71
N PRO A 92 -9.48 13.69 18.09
CA PRO A 92 -8.72 13.57 19.34
C PRO A 92 -9.60 13.66 20.60
N ASN A 93 -10.77 14.30 20.53
CA ASN A 93 -11.71 14.42 21.64
C ASN A 93 -12.77 13.32 21.63
N ASN A 94 -12.99 12.67 20.47
CA ASN A 94 -13.91 11.56 20.33
C ASN A 94 -13.31 10.46 19.43
N PRO A 95 -12.59 9.49 19.98
CA PRO A 95 -11.94 8.43 19.21
C PRO A 95 -12.90 7.57 18.36
N LYS A 96 -14.20 7.53 18.68
CA LYS A 96 -15.22 6.85 17.87
C LYS A 96 -15.68 7.67 16.66
N GLN A 97 -15.39 8.97 16.62
CA GLN A 97 -15.67 9.81 15.46
C GLN A 97 -14.55 9.68 14.43
N LEU A 98 -14.83 8.95 13.36
CA LEU A 98 -13.86 8.68 12.30
C LEU A 98 -13.82 9.82 11.28
N LYS A 99 -12.60 10.20 10.88
CA LYS A 99 -12.32 11.20 9.86
C LYS A 99 -12.42 10.57 8.46
N GLU A 100 -13.60 10.67 7.85
CA GLU A 100 -13.89 10.05 6.55
C GLU A 100 -12.91 10.47 5.43
N ALA A 101 -12.43 11.72 5.43
CA ALA A 101 -11.42 12.18 4.46
C ALA A 101 -10.13 11.37 4.55
N VAL A 102 -9.65 11.05 5.76
CA VAL A 102 -8.43 10.26 5.99
C VAL A 102 -8.67 8.78 5.66
N LEU A 103 -9.87 8.26 5.93
CA LEU A 103 -10.21 6.88 5.54
C LEU A 103 -10.20 6.70 4.01
N LYS A 104 -10.64 7.71 3.24
CA LYS A 104 -10.56 7.68 1.77
C LYS A 104 -9.13 7.61 1.23
N GLU A 105 -8.16 8.18 1.93
CA GLU A 105 -6.74 8.05 1.56
C GLU A 105 -6.24 6.60 1.72
N ILE A 106 -6.80 5.85 2.68
CA ILE A 106 -6.51 4.42 2.86
C ILE A 106 -7.22 3.61 1.77
N ASP A 107 -8.45 3.97 1.40
CA ASP A 107 -9.14 3.34 0.26
C ASP A 107 -8.34 3.50 -1.03
N GLN A 108 -7.76 4.68 -1.26
CA GLN A 108 -6.89 4.93 -2.42
C GLN A 108 -5.69 3.98 -2.42
N ALA A 109 -5.04 3.78 -1.29
CA ALA A 109 -3.93 2.82 -1.18
C ALA A 109 -4.37 1.38 -1.48
N VAL A 110 -5.54 0.96 -0.98
CA VAL A 110 -6.14 -0.34 -1.31
C VAL A 110 -6.40 -0.46 -2.81
N GLN A 111 -6.92 0.60 -3.44
CA GLN A 111 -7.19 0.65 -4.87
C GLN A 111 -5.89 0.63 -5.71
N PHE A 112 -4.83 1.33 -5.29
CA PHE A 112 -3.53 1.29 -5.95
C PHE A 112 -2.93 -0.11 -5.93
N GLY A 113 -3.04 -0.80 -4.79
CA GLY A 113 -2.60 -2.19 -4.68
C GLY A 113 -3.41 -3.10 -5.61
N ARG A 114 -4.74 -2.96 -5.59
CA ARG A 114 -5.65 -3.74 -6.45
C ARG A 114 -5.35 -3.57 -7.94
N SER A 115 -5.15 -2.35 -8.43
CA SER A 115 -4.88 -2.09 -9.85
C SER A 115 -3.55 -2.69 -10.34
N ARG A 116 -2.59 -2.88 -9.42
CA ARG A 116 -1.24 -3.39 -9.70
C ARG A 116 -1.01 -4.83 -9.27
N ARG A 117 -2.06 -5.52 -8.77
CA ARG A 117 -2.00 -6.88 -8.21
C ARG A 117 -1.00 -7.00 -7.04
N ILE A 118 -0.93 -5.97 -6.22
CA ILE A 118 -0.18 -5.92 -4.97
C ILE A 118 -1.16 -6.19 -3.82
N HIS A 119 -0.88 -7.19 -3.00
CA HIS A 119 -1.66 -7.44 -1.79
C HIS A 119 -1.39 -6.33 -0.77
N VAL A 120 -2.45 -5.72 -0.24
CA VAL A 120 -2.38 -4.64 0.75
C VAL A 120 -2.74 -5.17 2.12
N CYS A 121 -1.75 -5.24 3.01
CA CYS A 121 -1.94 -5.61 4.41
C CYS A 121 -2.17 -4.37 5.26
N ILE A 122 -3.41 -4.13 5.66
CA ILE A 122 -3.79 -3.09 6.62
C ILE A 122 -3.39 -3.51 8.03
N ASN A 123 -2.72 -2.62 8.75
CA ASN A 123 -2.31 -2.88 10.12
C ASN A 123 -2.50 -1.64 11.02
N PHE A 124 -3.07 -1.84 12.20
CA PHE A 124 -3.03 -0.84 13.27
C PHE A 124 -1.73 -1.03 14.05
N HIS A 125 -0.70 -0.30 13.66
CA HIS A 125 0.61 -0.32 14.33
C HIS A 125 0.54 0.36 15.70
N ARG A 126 -0.24 1.43 15.78
CA ARG A 126 -0.80 1.95 17.03
C ARG A 126 -2.31 1.76 16.97
N ALA A 127 -2.81 0.95 17.88
CA ALA A 127 -4.23 0.73 18.10
C ALA A 127 -4.64 1.41 19.41
N PRO A 128 -5.94 1.64 19.66
CA PRO A 128 -6.39 2.07 20.97
C PRO A 128 -5.85 1.14 22.06
N GLY A 129 -5.15 1.73 23.03
CA GLY A 129 -4.60 1.01 24.18
C GLY A 129 -3.28 0.28 23.96
N TYR A 130 -2.70 0.27 22.75
CA TYR A 130 -1.37 -0.30 22.56
C TYR A 130 -0.59 0.24 21.34
N CYS A 131 0.69 0.53 21.58
CA CYS A 131 1.72 0.59 20.56
C CYS A 131 3.06 0.18 21.19
N VAL A 132 3.90 -0.51 20.41
CA VAL A 132 5.26 -0.83 20.83
C VAL A 132 6.14 0.41 20.94
N ASN A 133 5.85 1.46 20.15
CA ASN A 133 6.63 2.69 20.13
C ASN A 133 6.14 3.66 21.24
N PRO A 134 7.05 4.43 21.86
CA PRO A 134 6.66 5.52 22.74
C PRO A 134 5.97 6.66 21.98
N PRO A 135 5.19 7.53 22.67
CA PRO A 135 4.75 7.36 24.06
C PRO A 135 3.73 6.22 24.19
N ARG A 136 3.56 5.71 25.41
CA ARG A 136 2.54 4.70 25.73
C ARG A 136 1.14 5.29 25.53
N GLU A 137 0.19 4.44 25.14
CA GLU A 137 -1.22 4.83 25.09
C GLU A 137 -1.76 5.15 26.50
N PRO A 138 -2.76 6.03 26.62
CA PRO A 138 -3.38 6.35 27.91
C PRO A 138 -4.09 5.15 28.55
N LEU A 139 -4.74 4.34 27.70
CA LEU A 139 -5.37 3.09 28.10
C LEU A 139 -4.45 1.90 27.81
N ASP A 140 -4.78 0.74 28.36
CA ASP A 140 -4.09 -0.52 28.12
C ASP A 140 -5.03 -1.53 27.46
N LEU A 141 -4.70 -1.96 26.25
CA LEU A 141 -5.52 -2.87 25.44
C LEU A 141 -5.78 -4.22 26.11
N TRP A 142 -4.88 -4.67 26.98
CA TRP A 142 -4.90 -6.03 27.52
C TRP A 142 -5.62 -6.14 28.85
N SER A 143 -5.74 -5.03 29.59
CA SER A 143 -6.31 -5.00 30.94
C SER A 143 -7.52 -4.09 31.11
N GLN A 144 -7.85 -3.24 30.11
CA GLN A 144 -8.97 -2.31 30.19
C GLN A 144 -10.00 -2.60 29.09
N GLU A 145 -11.22 -2.93 29.50
CA GLU A 145 -12.34 -3.26 28.59
C GLU A 145 -12.63 -2.11 27.61
N GLU A 146 -12.58 -0.86 28.07
CA GLU A 146 -12.80 0.31 27.22
C GLU A 146 -11.81 0.38 26.03
N ALA A 147 -10.54 0.03 26.25
CA ALA A 147 -9.54 0.00 25.19
C ALA A 147 -9.81 -1.12 24.17
N LEU A 148 -10.20 -2.29 24.67
CA LEU A 148 -10.58 -3.43 23.84
C LEU A 148 -11.81 -3.13 22.99
N GLU A 149 -12.86 -2.58 23.59
CA GLU A 149 -14.09 -2.17 22.89
C GLU A 149 -13.79 -1.14 21.80
N LEU A 150 -12.95 -0.14 22.09
CA LEU A 150 -12.56 0.88 21.12
C LEU A 150 -11.73 0.27 19.98
N CYS A 151 -10.78 -0.62 20.29
CA CYS A 151 -10.00 -1.34 19.28
C CYS A 151 -10.90 -2.19 18.37
N CYS A 152 -11.84 -2.93 18.95
CA CYS A 152 -12.85 -3.71 18.23
C CYS A 152 -13.73 -2.81 17.34
N TYR A 153 -14.14 -1.65 17.84
CA TYR A 153 -14.91 -0.67 17.06
C TYR A 153 -14.18 -0.25 15.79
N HIS A 154 -12.88 0.05 15.86
CA HIS A 154 -12.08 0.41 14.69
C HIS A 154 -11.95 -0.75 13.70
N TRP A 155 -11.67 -1.96 14.17
CA TRP A 155 -11.59 -3.12 13.29
C TRP A 155 -12.92 -3.45 12.64
N ALA A 156 -14.05 -3.32 13.36
CA ALA A 156 -15.39 -3.49 12.82
C ALA A 156 -15.69 -2.46 11.73
N ALA A 157 -15.27 -1.20 11.91
CA ALA A 157 -15.41 -0.16 10.90
C ALA A 157 -14.64 -0.50 9.61
N PHE A 158 -13.39 -0.94 9.73
CA PHE A 158 -12.57 -1.35 8.59
C PHE A 158 -13.11 -2.61 7.90
N ALA A 159 -13.54 -3.62 8.67
CA ALA A 159 -14.15 -4.83 8.14
C ALA A 159 -15.45 -4.53 7.37
N LYS A 160 -16.29 -3.62 7.88
CA LYS A 160 -17.48 -3.15 7.19
C LYS A 160 -17.12 -2.40 5.90
N ARG A 161 -16.12 -1.51 5.96
CA ARG A 161 -15.68 -0.69 4.82
C ARG A 161 -15.14 -1.52 3.66
N TYR A 162 -14.34 -2.54 3.95
CA TYR A 162 -13.68 -3.38 2.95
C TYR A 162 -14.37 -4.72 2.69
N LYS A 163 -15.60 -4.90 3.20
CA LYS A 163 -16.42 -6.08 2.93
C LYS A 163 -16.60 -6.27 1.42
N GLY A 164 -16.26 -7.45 0.92
CA GLY A 164 -16.38 -7.81 -0.50
C GLY A 164 -15.11 -7.57 -1.32
N ILE A 165 -14.04 -7.02 -0.73
CA ILE A 165 -12.71 -7.01 -1.35
C ILE A 165 -12.05 -8.38 -1.11
N PRO A 166 -11.61 -9.10 -2.18
CA PRO A 166 -10.97 -10.40 -2.04
C PRO A 166 -9.53 -10.30 -1.51
N ASN A 167 -9.00 -11.42 -0.99
CA ASN A 167 -7.61 -11.58 -0.58
C ASN A 167 -6.65 -11.77 -1.77
#